data_AF-A0A9W6TC18-F1
#
_entry.id   AF-A0A9W6TC18-F1
#
_cell.length_a   1.000
_cell.length_b   1.000
_cell.length_c   1.000
_cell.angle_alpha   90.00
_cell.angle_beta   90.00
_cell.angle_gamma   90.00
#
_symmetry.space_group_name_H-M   'P 1'
#
loop_
_entity.id
_entity.type
_entity.pdbx_description
1 polymer ?
#
loop_
_entity_poly.entity_id
_entity_poly.type
_entity_poly.pdbx_seq_one_letter_code
_entity_poly.pdbx_strand_id
1 'polypeptide(L)' 'MVLGVDRVVNHRYNDPYGRWELYVAWLGLQAIENSWEPLTTLLQDVPKKVHEYADANGDAELRAQLD' A
#
# COMPACT_ATOMS: atom_id res chain seq x y z
N MET A 1 -14.74 2.73 13.20
CA MET A 1 -13.89 1.53 13.37
C MET A 1 -12.75 1.68 12.39
N VAL A 2 -11.49 1.71 12.85
CA VAL A 2 -10.31 1.67 11.98
C VAL A 2 -10.09 0.19 11.64
N LEU A 3 -10.17 -0.17 10.36
CA LEU A 3 -9.86 -1.52 9.90
C LEU A 3 -8.33 -1.65 9.86
N GLY A 4 -7.79 -2.66 10.53
CA GLY A 4 -6.35 -2.90 10.51
C GLY A 4 -5.90 -3.37 9.13
N VAL A 5 -4.77 -2.86 8.64
CA VAL A 5 -4.12 -3.39 7.43
C VAL A 5 -3.46 -4.73 7.77
N ASP A 6 -3.83 -5.81 7.08
CA ASP A 6 -3.19 -7.13 7.21
C ASP A 6 -1.84 -7.13 6.48
N ARG A 7 -1.87 -6.85 5.17
CA ARG A 7 -0.67 -6.78 4.33
C ARG A 7 -0.91 -5.96 3.07
N VAL A 8 0.17 -5.46 2.51
CA VAL A 8 0.19 -4.95 1.13
C VAL A 8 0.39 -6.14 0.20
N VAL A 9 -0.54 -6.33 -0.74
CA VAL A 9 -0.56 -7.44 -1.68
C VAL A 9 0.13 -7.05 -2.98
N ASN A 10 -0.12 -5.83 -3.46
CA ASN A 10 0.44 -5.35 -4.71
C ASN A 10 0.59 -3.82 -4.71
N HIS A 11 1.29 -3.27 -5.70
CA HIS A 11 1.41 -1.85 -5.95
C HIS A 11 1.21 -1.55 -7.44
N ARG A 12 0.76 -0.34 -7.76
CA ARG A 12 0.67 0.16 -9.13
C ARG A 12 0.84 1.66 -9.15
N TYR A 13 1.41 2.16 -10.24
CA TYR A 13 1.37 3.58 -10.55
C TYR A 13 0.09 3.89 -11.33
N ASN A 14 -0.74 4.77 -10.78
CA ASN A 14 -1.98 5.21 -11.41
C ASN A 14 -1.69 6.45 -12.25
N ASP A 15 -1.23 6.23 -13.49
CA ASP A 15 -0.86 7.29 -14.45
C ASP A 15 -1.93 8.40 -14.62
N PRO A 16 -3.25 8.08 -14.73
CA PRO A 16 -4.30 9.09 -14.81
C PRO A 16 -4.37 10.07 -13.62
N TYR A 17 -3.96 9.62 -12.43
CA TYR A 17 -3.97 10.41 -11.20
C TYR A 17 -2.57 10.83 -10.75
N GLY A 18 -1.53 10.40 -11.47
CA GLY A 18 -0.13 10.67 -11.17
C GLY A 18 0.29 10.24 -9.76
N ARG A 19 -0.23 9.11 -9.26
CA ARG A 19 0.01 8.68 -7.88
C ARG A 19 0.19 7.17 -7.75
N TRP A 20 0.94 6.76 -6.75
CA TRP A 20 1.07 5.36 -6.37
C TRP A 20 -0.13 4.89 -5.56
N GLU A 21 -0.64 3.72 -5.91
CA GLU A 21 -1.69 3.03 -5.18
C GLU A 21 -1.18 1.66 -4.77
N LEU A 22 -1.53 1.23 -3.56
CA LEU A 22 -1.20 -0.08 -3.03
C LEU A 22 -2.49 -0.87 -2.85
N TYR A 23 -2.45 -2.12 -3.26
CA TYR A 23 -3.53 -3.07 -3.04
C TYR A 23 -3.39 -3.67 -1.65
N VAL A 24 -4.33 -3.36 -0.78
CA VAL A 24 -4.26 -3.70 0.63
C VAL A 24 -5.25 -4.79 0.96
N ALA A 25 -4.77 -5.81 1.67
CA ALA A 25 -5.62 -6.77 2.34
C ALA A 25 -5.90 -6.30 3.77
N TRP A 26 -7.17 -6.36 4.15
CA TRP A 26 -7.64 -5.91 5.46
C TRP A 26 -7.71 -7.08 6.44
N LEU A 27 -7.35 -6.81 7.70
CA LEU A 27 -7.31 -7.80 8.76
C LEU A 27 -8.73 -8.29 9.07
N GLY A 28 -8.93 -9.61 8.94
CA GLY A 28 -10.21 -10.25 9.21
C GLY A 28 -11.25 -10.10 8.09
N LEU A 29 -10.89 -9.49 6.96
CA LEU A 29 -11.76 -9.41 5.78
C LEU A 29 -11.28 -10.37 4.68
N GLN A 30 -12.20 -10.68 3.76
CA GLN A 30 -11.93 -11.51 2.60
C GLN A 30 -11.23 -10.71 1.50
N ALA A 31 -10.55 -11.40 0.58
CA ALA A 31 -9.83 -10.77 -0.51
C ALA A 31 -10.70 -9.90 -1.43
N ILE A 32 -12.03 -10.10 -1.44
CA ILE A 32 -12.97 -9.26 -2.17
C ILE A 32 -13.09 -7.85 -1.59
N GLU A 33 -12.80 -7.68 -0.30
CA GLU A 33 -12.82 -6.40 0.39
C GLU A 33 -11.50 -5.63 0.20
N ASN A 34 -10.48 -6.27 -0.36
CA ASN A 34 -9.20 -5.64 -0.63
C ASN A 34 -9.39 -4.46 -1.58
N SER A 35 -8.77 -3.34 -1.23
CA SER A 35 -8.96 -2.07 -1.93
C SER A 35 -7.62 -1.47 -2.37
N TRP A 36 -7.68 -0.66 -3.43
CA TRP A 36 -6.54 0.13 -3.88
C TRP A 36 -6.54 1.45 -3.13
N GLU A 37 -5.60 1.58 -2.19
CA GLU A 37 -5.46 2.75 -1.36
C GLU A 37 -4.27 3.60 -1.83
N PRO A 38 -4.36 4.93 -1.78
CA PRO A 38 -3.24 5.79 -2.11
C PRO A 38 -2.05 5.50 -1.20
N LEU A 39 -0.85 5.49 -1.76
CA LEU A 39 0.39 5.30 -1.01
C LEU A 39 0.50 6.29 0.17
N THR A 40 0.14 7.55 -0.08
CA THR A 40 0.15 8.61 0.94
C THR A 40 -0.76 8.31 2.12
N THR A 41 -1.97 7.79 1.88
CA THR A 41 -2.90 7.37 2.94
C THR A 41 -2.29 6.25 3.79
N LEU A 42 -1.69 5.25 3.14
CA LEU A 42 -1.10 4.11 3.84
C LEU A 42 0.19 4.46 4.57
N LEU A 43 0.94 5.44 4.08
CA LEU A 43 2.08 6.00 4.80
C LEU A 43 1.64 6.73 6.07
N GLN A 44 0.46 7.32 6.09
CA GLN A 44 -0.08 7.95 7.30
C GLN A 44 -0.65 6.92 8.29
N ASP A 45 -1.33 5.88 7.79
CA ASP A 45 -2.00 4.89 8.64
C ASP A 45 -1.04 3.79 9.13
N VAL A 46 -0.23 3.23 8.22
CA VAL A 46 0.67 2.08 8.47
C VAL A 46 2.03 2.21 7.76
N PRO A 47 2.81 3.27 8.03
CA PRO A 47 4.09 3.51 7.35
C PRO A 47 5.04 2.32 7.43
N LYS A 48 5.13 1.66 8.59
CA LYS A 48 6.00 0.49 8.77
C LYS A 48 5.72 -0.62 7.75
N LYS A 49 4.44 -0.96 7.52
CA LYS A 49 4.07 -2.03 6.58
C LYS A 49 4.39 -1.67 5.13
N VAL A 50 4.23 -0.39 4.79
CA VAL A 50 4.57 0.11 3.45
C VAL A 50 6.09 0.02 3.22
N HIS A 51 6.88 0.45 4.20
CA HIS A 51 8.35 0.34 4.13
C HIS A 51 8.81 -1.11 4.05
N GLU A 52 8.25 -2.01 4.87
CA GLU A 52 8.56 -3.44 4.81
C GLU A 52 8.22 -4.04 3.44
N TYR A 53 7.06 -3.68 2.87
CA TYR A 53 6.66 -4.14 1.55
C TYR A 53 7.58 -3.63 0.43
N ALA A 54 7.95 -2.35 0.47
CA ALA A 54 8.84 -1.75 -0.53
C ALA A 54 10.27 -2.29 -0.44
N ASP A 55 10.77 -2.52 0.79
CA ASP A 55 12.07 -3.17 1.01
C ASP A 55 12.06 -4.61 0.49
N ALA A 56 10.97 -5.35 0.74
CA ALA A 56 10.81 -6.72 0.27
C ALA A 56 10.60 -6.86 -1.25
N ASN A 57 9.92 -5.90 -1.90
CA ASN A 57 9.74 -5.91 -3.36
C ASN A 57 11.00 -5.48 -4.10
N GLY A 58 11.86 -4.68 -3.47
CA GLY A 58 13.05 -4.13 -4.12
C GLY A 58 12.73 -3.13 -5.23
N ASP A 59 11.50 -2.62 -5.28
CA ASP A 59 11.04 -1.73 -6.33
C ASP A 59 11.55 -0.30 -6.06
N ALA A 60 12.50 0.15 -6.89
CA ALA A 60 13.20 1.41 -6.68
C ALA A 60 12.27 2.62 -6.84
N GLU A 61 11.28 2.55 -7.73
CA GLU A 61 10.35 3.65 -7.95
C GLU A 61 9.39 3.81 -6.78
N LEU A 62 8.85 2.69 -6.27
CA LEU A 62 8.03 2.71 -5.06
C LEU A 62 8.84 3.20 -3.87
N ARG A 63 10.08 2.71 -3.70
CA ARG A 63 10.96 3.11 -2.61
C ARG A 63 11.33 4.59 -2.66
N ALA A 64 11.49 5.16 -3.86
CA ALA A 64 11.74 6.60 -4.04
C ALA A 64 10.58 7.49 -3.57
N GLN A 65 9.37 6.93 -3.40
CA GLN A 65 8.23 7.66 -2.80
C GLN A 65 8.23 7.65 -1.27
N LEU A 66 9.14 6.87 -0.65
CA LEU A 66 9.25 6.69 0.80
C LEU A 66 10.42 7.48 1.41
N ASP A 67 11.23 8.14 0.58
CA ASP A 67 12.37 9.00 0.95
C ASP A 67 11.90 10.46 1.11
#